data_AF-A0A5C7Q7C5-F1
#
_entry.id   AF-A0A5C7Q7C5-F1
#
_cell.length_a   1.000
_cell.length_b   1.000
_cell.length_c   1.000
_cell.angle_alpha   90.00
_cell.angle_beta   90.00
_cell.angle_gamma   90.00
#
_symmetry.space_group_name_H-M   'P 1'
#
loop_
_entity.id
_entity.type
_entity.pdbx_description
1 polymer ?
#
loop_
_entity_poly.entity_id
_entity_poly.type
_entity_poly.pdbx_seq_one_letter_code
_entity_poly.pdbx_strand_id
1 'polypeptide(L)' 'MLAVVTKSLRPVTRETSAIVRDKGARPVIVTVIGGVLELRAKGLRSTETLDLAWCYMAAVRQRLQVQKAERAKGRRRR' A
#
# COMPACT_ATOMS: atom_id res chain seq x y z
N MET A 1 23.31 -0.87 -7.74
CA MET A 1 22.19 -0.20 -7.04
C MET A 1 21.62 -1.21 -6.05
N LEU A 2 22.04 -1.15 -4.79
CA LEU A 2 21.56 -2.11 -3.78
C LEU A 2 20.12 -1.76 -3.42
N ALA A 3 19.18 -2.65 -3.76
CA ALA A 3 17.83 -2.57 -3.24
C ALA A 3 17.91 -2.54 -1.71
N VAL A 4 17.34 -1.51 -1.09
CA VAL A 4 17.13 -1.46 0.36
C VAL A 4 16.08 -2.52 0.67
N VAL A 5 16.52 -3.76 0.82
CA VAL A 5 15.70 -4.86 1.30
C VAL A 5 15.46 -4.58 2.77
N THR A 6 14.27 -4.09 3.10
CA THR A 6 13.80 -4.05 4.49
C THR A 6 13.81 -5.48 5.00
N LYS A 7 14.89 -5.89 5.67
CA LYS A 7 15.07 -7.23 6.27
C LYS A 7 14.15 -7.38 7.49
N SER A 8 12.84 -7.25 7.30
CA SER A 8 11.86 -7.66 8.30
C SER A 8 11.68 -9.18 8.16
N LEU A 9 12.68 -9.93 8.66
CA LEU A 9 12.55 -11.38 8.82
C LEU A 9 11.48 -11.73 9.85
N ARG A 10 11.13 -10.79 10.73
CA ARG A 10 10.00 -10.90 11.65
C ARG A 10 8.78 -10.19 11.06
N PRO A 11 7.63 -10.89 10.91
CA PRO A 11 6.39 -10.24 10.51
C PRO A 11 6.00 -9.13 11.47
N VAL A 12 5.65 -7.96 10.94
CA VAL A 12 5.10 -6.84 11.72
C VAL A 12 3.63 -6.68 11.35
N THR A 13 2.74 -6.93 12.30
CA THR A 13 1.28 -6.86 12.10
C THR A 13 0.68 -5.62 12.77
N ARG A 14 -0.18 -4.91 12.04
CA ARG A 14 -0.94 -3.75 12.53
C ARG A 14 -2.37 -3.77 12.01
N GLU A 15 -3.30 -3.35 12.87
CA GLU A 15 -4.65 -3.00 12.46
C GLU A 15 -4.64 -1.61 11.82
N THR A 16 -5.36 -1.46 10.72
CA THR A 16 -5.47 -0.20 9.98
C THR A 16 -6.83 0.45 10.18
N SER A 17 -6.95 1.72 9.77
CA SER A 17 -8.23 2.43 9.72
C SER A 17 -9.10 2.05 8.51
N ALA A 18 -8.58 1.22 7.58
CA ALA A 18 -9.34 0.78 6.43
C ALA A 18 -10.38 -0.27 6.85
N ILE A 19 -11.61 -0.11 6.38
CA ILE A 19 -12.72 -1.03 6.63
C ILE A 19 -13.10 -1.72 5.32
N VAL A 20 -13.24 -3.04 5.36
CA VAL A 20 -13.78 -3.86 4.26
C VAL A 20 -15.15 -4.43 4.64
N ARG A 21 -15.99 -4.65 3.64
CA ARG A 21 -17.30 -5.30 3.78
C ARG A 21 -17.19 -6.77 3.37
N ASP A 22 -16.60 -7.58 4.23
CA ASP A 22 -16.51 -9.04 4.04
C ASP A 22 -17.12 -9.74 5.25
N LYS A 23 -18.29 -10.39 5.04
CA LYS A 23 -19.11 -10.97 6.11
C LYS A 23 -19.30 -9.98 7.28
N GLY A 24 -19.62 -8.73 6.95
CA GLY A 24 -19.73 -7.59 7.87
C GLY A 24 -18.65 -6.52 7.66
N ALA A 25 -18.78 -5.40 8.37
CA ALA A 25 -17.76 -4.34 8.39
C ALA A 25 -16.59 -4.76 9.28
N ARG A 26 -15.39 -4.87 8.70
CA ARG A 26 -14.19 -5.37 9.39
C ARG A 26 -12.99 -4.47 9.13
N PRO A 27 -12.18 -4.16 10.16
CA PRO A 27 -10.87 -3.55 9.95
C PRO A 27 -9.95 -4.46 9.13
N VAL A 28 -9.12 -3.84 8.30
CA VAL A 28 -8.03 -4.52 7.60
C VAL A 28 -6.83 -4.61 8.51
N ILE A 29 -6.33 -5.83 8.68
CA ILE A 29 -5.05 -6.13 9.31
C ILE A 29 -3.99 -6.21 8.21
N VAL A 30 -2.89 -5.49 8.39
CA VAL A 30 -1.72 -5.53 7.51
C VAL A 30 -0.57 -6.20 8.23
N THR A 31 0.07 -7.17 7.59
CA THR A 31 1.34 -7.74 8.03
C THR A 31 2.42 -7.44 7.01
N VAL A 32 3.55 -6.88 7.46
CA VAL A 32 4.74 -6.67 6.64
C VAL A 32 5.73 -7.81 6.90
N ILE A 33 6.04 -8.59 5.87
CA ILE A 33 6.99 -9.71 5.98
C ILE A 33 7.67 -9.94 4.63
N GLY A 34 8.99 -10.17 4.64
CA GLY A 34 9.69 -10.73 3.47
C GLY A 34 9.56 -9.93 2.16
N GLY A 35 9.32 -8.62 2.21
CA GLY A 35 9.14 -7.78 1.02
C GLY A 35 7.71 -7.72 0.48
N VAL A 36 6.73 -8.30 1.18
CA VAL A 36 5.32 -8.24 0.84
C VAL A 36 4.48 -7.63 1.97
N LEU A 37 3.29 -7.18 1.60
CA LEU A 37 2.20 -6.82 2.49
C LEU A 37 1.14 -7.93 2.41
N GLU A 38 0.87 -8.59 3.53
CA GLU A 38 -0.30 -9.45 3.66
C GLU A 38 -1.45 -8.65 4.23
N LEU A 39 -2.60 -8.71 3.56
CA LEU A 39 -3.83 -8.03 3.91
C LEU A 39 -4.87 -9.05 4.34
N ARG A 40 -5.57 -8.78 5.44
CA ARG A 40 -6.60 -9.68 5.97
C ARG A 40 -7.70 -8.91 6.65
N ALA A 41 -8.95 -9.28 6.38
CA ALA A 41 -10.07 -8.78 7.18
C ALA A 41 -10.02 -9.38 8.60
N LYS A 42 -10.17 -8.54 9.63
CA LYS A 42 -10.09 -8.96 11.03
C LYS A 42 -11.08 -10.10 11.34
N GLY A 43 -10.54 -11.18 11.91
CA GLY A 43 -11.30 -12.37 12.27
C GLY A 43 -11.51 -13.38 11.14
N LEU A 44 -11.06 -13.08 9.90
CA LEU A 44 -11.06 -14.02 8.79
C LEU A 44 -9.69 -14.66 8.61
N ARG A 45 -9.60 -15.78 7.89
CA ARG A 45 -8.35 -16.49 7.57
C ARG A 45 -7.85 -16.22 6.14
N SER A 46 -8.71 -15.69 5.27
CA SER A 46 -8.34 -15.28 3.92
C SER A 46 -7.30 -14.17 3.97
N THR A 47 -6.25 -14.32 3.17
CA THR A 47 -5.17 -13.34 3.04
C THR A 47 -4.99 -13.00 1.58
N GLU A 48 -4.70 -11.73 1.32
CA GLU A 48 -4.23 -11.25 0.02
C GLU A 48 -2.81 -10.73 0.17
N THR A 49 -1.97 -10.90 -0.84
CA THR A 49 -0.56 -10.51 -0.78
C THR A 49 -0.25 -9.49 -1.86
N LEU A 50 0.44 -8.41 -1.48
CA LEU A 50 0.92 -7.37 -2.38
C LEU A 50 2.43 -7.23 -2.27
N ASP A 51 3.11 -7.12 -3.42
CA ASP A 51 4.53 -6.82 -3.46
C ASP A 51 4.82 -5.38 -3.01
N LEU A 52 5.71 -5.21 -2.03
CA LEU A 52 5.98 -3.91 -1.42
C LEU A 52 6.71 -2.97 -2.39
N ALA A 53 7.60 -3.50 -3.24
CA ALA A 53 8.33 -2.71 -4.21
C ALA A 53 7.38 -2.16 -5.28
N TRP A 54 6.42 -2.97 -5.74
CA TRP A 54 5.36 -2.54 -6.63
C TRP A 54 4.50 -1.44 -6.00
N CYS A 55 4.07 -1.60 -4.75
CA CYS A 55 3.30 -0.57 -4.04
C CYS A 55 4.04 0.78 -4.01
N TYR A 56 5.33 0.76 -3.67
CA TYR A 56 6.17 1.95 -3.67
C TYR A 56 6.25 2.59 -5.06
N MET A 57 6.56 1.80 -6.09
CA MET A 57 6.68 2.29 -7.46
C MET A 57 5.35 2.88 -7.97
N ALA A 58 4.22 2.22 -7.70
CA ALA A 58 2.90 2.69 -8.08
C ALA A 58 2.57 4.04 -7.43
N ALA A 59 2.81 4.18 -6.11
CA ALA A 59 2.58 5.42 -5.37
C ALA A 59 3.45 6.58 -5.89
N VAL A 60 4.74 6.32 -6.17
CA VAL A 60 5.65 7.34 -6.72
C VAL A 60 5.20 7.77 -8.12
N ARG A 61 4.87 6.82 -9.00
CA ARG A 61 4.38 7.14 -10.35
C ARG A 61 3.11 7.98 -10.30
N GLN A 62 2.14 7.59 -9.46
CA GLN A 62 0.90 8.34 -9.29
C GLN A 62 1.16 9.77 -8.81
N ARG A 63 2.02 9.96 -7.81
CA ARG A 63 2.41 11.29 -7.32
C ARG A 63 3.00 12.16 -8.43
N LEU A 64 3.91 11.62 -9.24
CA LEU A 64 4.52 12.35 -10.34
C LEU A 64 3.51 12.73 -11.42
N GLN A 65 2.55 11.86 -11.73
CA GLN A 65 1.48 12.16 -12.69
C GLN A 65 0.60 13.31 -12.19
N VAL A 66 0.20 13.27 -10.91
CA VAL A 66 -0.57 14.36 -10.29
C VAL A 66 0.21 15.69 -10.36
N GLN A 67 1.49 15.69 -10.01
CA GLN A 67 2.32 16.90 -10.09
C GLN A 67 2.42 17.46 -11.51
N LYS A 68 2.56 16.60 -12.53
CA LYS A 68 2.58 17.03 -13.94
C LYS A 68 1.24 17.65 -14.33
N ALA A 69 0.12 17.02 -13.96
CA ALA A 69 -1.21 17.52 -14.25
C ALA A 69 -1.47 18.90 -13.61
N GLU A 70 -1.07 19.09 -12.35
CA GLU A 70 -1.20 20.38 -11.66
C GLU A 70 -0.35 21.48 -12.30
N ARG A 71 0.88 21.18 -12.71
CA ARG A 71 1.72 22.12 -13.46
C ARG A 71 1.09 22.51 -14.81
N ALA A 72 0.49 21.57 -15.52
CA ALA A 72 -0.19 21.83 -16.79
C ALA A 72 -1.42 22.72 -16.60
N LYS A 73 -2.22 22.51 -15.54
CA LYS A 73 -3.36 23.38 -15.19
C LYS A 73 -2.89 24.80 -14.85
N GLY A 74 -1.79 24.94 -14.10
CA GLY A 74 -1.21 26.24 -13.75
C GLY A 74 -0.75 27.05 -14.97
N ARG A 75 -0.19 26.37 -15.99
CA ARG A 75 0.20 27.02 -17.27
C ARG A 75 -0.98 27.47 -18.11
N ARG A 76 -2.14 26.81 -18.01
CA ARG A 76 -3.35 27.13 -18.79
C ARG A 76 -4.17 28.31 -18.22
N ARG A 77 -3.86 28.74 -16.99
CA ARG A 77 -4.54 29.85 -16.28
C ARG A 77 -3.78 31.19 -16.34
N ARG A 78 -2.55 31.20 -16.86
CA ARG A 78 -1.80 32.40 -17.23
C ARG A 78 -1.91 32.59 -18.74
#